data_AF-A0A1F6KU62-F1
#
_entry.id   AF-A0A1F6KU62-F1
#
_cell.length_a   1.000
_cell.length_b   1.000
_cell.length_c   1.000
_cell.angle_alpha   90.00
_cell.angle_beta   90.00
_cell.angle_gamma   90.00
#
_symmetry.space_group_name_H-M   'P 1'
#
loop_
_entity.id
_entity.type
_entity.pdbx_description
1 polymer ?
#
loop_
_entity_poly.entity_id
_entity_poly.type
_entity_poly.pdbx_seq_one_letter_code
_entity_poly.pdbx_strand_id
1 'polypeptide(L)'
;MAIVISRLNQGSGLLSTPRVELSDKSFTVAVADEPKEQEKGLSGKNNLPKNRGMLFVFGKPDYYSFWMKDMKFPIDIIFINGDKVVKIYHNVPTPPQSGGLAVYQTPQPADRVLEINAGLSKKYNFKEGDKVKIENI
;
A
#
# COMPACT_ATOMS: atom_id res chain seq x y z
N MET A 1 -4.23 2.53 -20.26
CA MET A 1 -5.12 3.09 -19.23
C MET A 1 -5.88 1.91 -18.64
N ALA A 2 -5.72 1.57 -17.36
CA ALA A 2 -6.38 0.40 -16.77
C ALA A 2 -7.09 0.83 -15.49
N ILE A 3 -8.42 0.91 -15.59
CA ILE A 3 -9.31 1.02 -14.45
C ILE A 3 -9.60 -0.42 -14.04
N VAL A 4 -9.19 -0.82 -12.83
CA VAL A 4 -9.70 -2.05 -12.21
C VAL A 4 -10.91 -1.60 -11.40
N ILE A 5 -12.12 -1.80 -11.94
CA ILE A 5 -13.37 -1.62 -11.21
C ILE A 5 -13.78 -3.02 -10.72
N SER A 6 -13.44 -3.36 -9.49
CA SER A 6 -14.20 -4.37 -8.75
C SER A 6 -15.28 -3.64 -7.97
N ARG A 7 -16.53 -3.78 -8.46
CA ARG A 7 -17.85 -3.63 -7.81
C ARG A 7 -18.84 -2.97 -8.78
N LEU A 8 -19.57 -3.82 -9.50
CA LEU A 8 -20.91 -3.49 -9.97
C LEU A 8 -21.84 -3.72 -8.78
N ASN A 9 -22.27 -2.65 -8.12
CA ASN A 9 -23.55 -2.67 -7.44
C ASN A 9 -24.28 -1.36 -7.69
N GLN A 10 -25.46 -1.48 -8.28
CA GLN A 10 -26.32 -0.40 -8.75
C GLN A 10 -26.79 0.43 -7.55
N GLY A 11 -26.44 1.72 -7.55
CA GLY A 11 -26.88 2.70 -6.57
C GLY A 11 -26.30 4.06 -6.91
N SER A 12 -27.17 4.99 -7.30
CA SER A 12 -26.87 6.33 -7.77
C SER A 12 -26.20 7.18 -6.68
N GLY A 13 -24.89 7.05 -6.53
CA GLY A 13 -24.02 7.97 -5.80
C GLY A 13 -22.67 7.94 -6.50
N LEU A 14 -22.08 9.10 -6.81
CA LEU A 14 -20.77 9.16 -7.47
C LEU A 14 -19.82 8.18 -6.76
N LEU A 15 -19.35 7.15 -7.48
CA LEU A 15 -18.41 6.17 -6.96
C LEU A 15 -17.14 6.92 -6.53
N SER A 16 -17.01 7.20 -5.25
CA SER A 16 -15.89 7.93 -4.69
C SER A 16 -14.69 6.99 -4.68
N THR A 17 -13.62 7.40 -5.37
CA THR A 17 -12.42 6.56 -5.46
C THR A 17 -11.76 6.46 -4.08
N PRO A 18 -11.34 5.25 -3.63
CA PRO A 18 -10.59 5.08 -2.40
C PRO A 18 -9.34 5.96 -2.35
N ARG A 19 -9.12 6.62 -1.22
CA ARG A 19 -7.99 7.53 -1.02
C ARG A 19 -7.34 7.35 0.34
N VAL A 20 -6.04 7.57 0.37
CA VAL A 20 -5.26 7.71 1.60
C VAL A 20 -4.60 9.08 1.61
N GLU A 21 -4.82 9.83 2.69
CA GLU A 21 -4.13 11.08 2.98
C GLU A 21 -3.10 10.85 4.08
N LEU A 22 -1.85 11.23 3.80
CA LEU A 22 -0.73 11.14 4.73
C LEU A 22 0.06 12.45 4.64
N SER A 23 0.09 13.20 5.75
CA SER A 23 0.82 14.49 5.85
C SER A 23 0.56 15.42 4.65
N ASP A 24 -0.72 15.70 4.39
CA ASP A 24 -1.24 16.55 3.29
C ASP A 24 -0.95 16.05 1.86
N LYS A 25 -0.53 14.78 1.71
CA LYS A 25 -0.39 14.11 0.41
C LYS A 25 -1.50 13.09 0.25
N SER A 26 -2.20 13.17 -0.88
CA SER A 26 -3.27 12.25 -1.22
C SER A 26 -2.83 11.25 -2.28
N PHE A 27 -3.13 9.98 -2.02
CA PHE A 27 -2.90 8.87 -2.94
C PHE A 27 -4.24 8.24 -3.29
N THR A 28 -4.50 8.08 -4.58
CA THR A 28 -5.60 7.22 -5.04
C THR A 28 -5.17 5.77 -4.96
N VAL A 29 -5.89 4.93 -4.23
CA VAL A 29 -5.46 3.56 -3.96
C VAL A 29 -6.35 2.52 -4.62
N ALA A 30 -5.73 1.44 -5.10
CA ALA A 30 -6.43 0.18 -5.23
C ALA A 30 -6.49 -0.47 -3.85
N VAL A 31 -7.62 -1.08 -3.49
CA VAL A 31 -7.78 -1.77 -2.20
C VAL A 31 -7.56 -3.27 -2.39
N ALA A 32 -6.83 -3.89 -1.46
CA ALA A 32 -6.66 -5.33 -1.34
C ALA A 32 -7.18 -5.76 0.03
N ASP A 33 -8.45 -6.17 0.09
CA ASP A 33 -9.15 -6.57 1.33
C ASP A 33 -9.40 -8.09 1.40
N GLU A 34 -9.19 -8.82 0.30
CA GLU A 34 -9.26 -10.27 0.26
C GLU A 34 -7.86 -10.94 0.26
N PRO A 35 -7.68 -12.13 0.86
CA PRO A 35 -6.38 -12.81 0.93
C PRO A 35 -5.69 -12.99 -0.42
N LYS A 36 -6.44 -13.29 -1.48
CA LYS A 36 -5.90 -13.47 -2.83
C LYS A 36 -5.40 -12.15 -3.44
N GLU A 37 -6.05 -11.05 -3.13
CA GLU A 37 -5.62 -9.71 -3.56
C GLU A 37 -4.38 -9.27 -2.79
N GLN A 38 -4.35 -9.56 -1.49
CA GLN A 38 -3.22 -9.27 -0.60
C GLN A 38 -1.98 -10.08 -0.97
N GLU A 39 -2.12 -11.36 -1.30
CA GLU A 39 -0.99 -12.19 -1.76
C GLU A 39 -0.45 -11.70 -3.10
N LYS A 40 -1.33 -11.25 -4.01
CA LYS A 40 -0.95 -10.79 -5.34
C LYS A 40 -0.31 -9.40 -5.33
N GLY A 41 -0.87 -8.47 -4.56
CA GLY A 41 -0.41 -7.09 -4.46
C GLY A 41 -0.10 -6.44 -5.82
N LEU A 42 1.10 -5.85 -5.91
CA LEU A 42 1.65 -5.25 -7.13
C LEU A 42 2.48 -6.21 -7.99
N SER A 43 2.55 -7.51 -7.65
CA SER A 43 3.36 -8.49 -8.38
C SER A 43 2.98 -8.54 -9.87
N GLY A 44 4.01 -8.62 -10.71
CA GLY A 44 3.88 -8.67 -12.18
C GLY A 44 3.50 -7.35 -12.86
N LYS A 45 3.10 -6.31 -12.10
CA LYS A 45 2.84 -4.96 -12.66
C LYS A 45 4.15 -4.35 -13.16
N ASN A 46 4.07 -3.59 -14.25
CA ASN A 46 5.26 -2.95 -14.85
C ASN A 46 5.59 -1.59 -14.20
N ASN A 47 4.60 -0.91 -13.63
CA ASN A 47 4.77 0.34 -12.90
C ASN A 47 3.59 0.60 -11.95
N LEU A 48 3.75 1.62 -11.10
CA LEU A 48 2.69 2.24 -10.32
C LEU A 48 2.58 3.71 -10.75
N PRO A 49 1.43 4.18 -11.28
CA PRO A 49 1.29 5.57 -11.70
C PRO A 49 1.54 6.57 -10.57
N LYS A 50 1.94 7.79 -10.94
CA LYS A 50 2.16 8.88 -9.98
C LYS A 50 0.90 9.14 -9.14
N ASN A 51 1.09 9.41 -7.84
CA ASN A 51 0.03 9.65 -6.86
C ASN A 51 -0.98 8.49 -6.72
N ARG A 52 -0.59 7.28 -7.15
CA ARG A 52 -1.33 6.06 -6.86
C ARG A 52 -0.59 5.19 -5.85
N GLY A 53 -1.37 4.36 -5.19
CA GLY A 53 -0.87 3.34 -4.28
C GLY A 53 -1.75 2.09 -4.29
N MET A 54 -1.38 1.15 -3.43
CA MET A 54 -2.21 0.02 -3.07
C MET A 54 -2.35 0.02 -1.54
N LEU A 55 -3.59 -0.13 -1.07
CA LEU A 55 -3.92 -0.20 0.36
C LEU A 55 -4.36 -1.63 0.67
N PHE A 56 -3.58 -2.31 1.50
CA PHE A 56 -3.92 -3.60 2.07
C PHE A 56 -4.71 -3.34 3.35
N VAL A 57 -5.87 -3.98 3.49
CA VAL A 57 -6.76 -3.84 4.65
C VAL A 57 -6.93 -5.20 5.30
N PHE A 58 -6.57 -5.31 6.57
CA PHE A 58 -6.65 -6.56 7.30
C PHE A 58 -7.81 -6.56 8.30
N GLY A 59 -8.37 -7.74 8.58
CA GLY A 59 -9.52 -7.87 9.48
C GLY A 59 -9.20 -7.58 10.96
N LYS A 60 -7.92 -7.55 11.34
CA LYS A 60 -7.45 -7.20 12.69
C LYS A 60 -6.01 -6.66 12.66
N PRO A 61 -5.62 -5.82 13.63
CA PRO A 61 -4.22 -5.48 13.83
C PRO A 61 -3.38 -6.72 14.14
N ASP A 62 -2.30 -6.95 13.38
CA ASP A 62 -1.38 -8.08 13.60
C ASP A 62 0.02 -7.77 13.03
N TYR A 63 0.96 -8.70 13.19
CA TYR A 63 2.32 -8.63 12.64
C TYR A 63 2.35 -9.16 11.21
N TYR A 64 2.04 -8.28 10.25
CA TYR A 64 2.08 -8.62 8.83
C TYR A 64 3.49 -8.50 8.24
N SER A 65 3.77 -9.39 7.29
CA SER A 65 5.05 -9.52 6.58
C SER A 65 4.84 -9.38 5.09
N PHE A 66 5.70 -8.61 4.45
CA PHE A 66 5.69 -8.35 3.02
C PHE A 66 6.99 -8.84 2.38
N TRP A 67 6.88 -9.28 1.14
CA TRP A 67 8.02 -9.59 0.28
C TRP A 67 7.88 -8.85 -1.05
N MET A 68 8.92 -8.91 -1.87
CA MET A 68 8.92 -8.28 -3.20
C MET A 68 8.81 -9.29 -4.34
N LYS A 69 8.29 -10.50 -4.08
CA LYS A 69 8.22 -11.57 -5.07
C LYS A 69 7.54 -11.08 -6.36
N ASP A 70 8.19 -11.31 -7.49
CA ASP A 70 7.74 -10.91 -8.84
C ASP A 70 7.51 -9.39 -9.03
N MET A 71 8.08 -8.54 -8.17
CA MET A 71 8.06 -7.09 -8.33
C MET A 71 9.07 -6.63 -9.39
N LYS A 72 8.63 -5.71 -10.25
CA LYS A 72 9.42 -5.16 -11.36
C LYS A 72 9.89 -3.71 -11.14
N PHE A 73 9.50 -3.10 -10.02
CA PHE A 73 9.90 -1.75 -9.65
C PHE A 73 9.96 -1.62 -8.12
N PRO A 74 10.78 -0.70 -7.60
CA PRO A 74 10.88 -0.47 -6.16
C PRO A 74 9.67 0.31 -5.63
N ILE A 75 9.33 0.09 -4.35
CA ILE A 75 8.24 0.78 -3.65
C ILE A 75 8.69 1.28 -2.27
N ASP A 76 7.87 2.15 -1.67
CA ASP A 76 7.89 2.34 -0.22
C ASP A 76 6.74 1.55 0.40
N ILE A 77 6.98 0.91 1.54
CA ILE A 77 5.98 0.13 2.29
C ILE A 77 5.72 0.86 3.61
N ILE A 78 4.47 1.27 3.85
CA ILE A 78 4.07 2.07 5.00
C ILE A 78 3.04 1.27 5.80
N PHE A 79 3.43 0.76 6.96
CA PHE A 79 2.53 0.07 7.88
C PHE A 79 1.77 1.07 8.74
N ILE A 80 0.49 0.82 8.92
CA ILE A 80 -0.48 1.71 9.58
C ILE A 80 -1.22 0.90 10.64
N ASN A 81 -1.45 1.51 11.80
CA ASN A 81 -2.32 0.99 12.84
C ASN A 81 -3.27 2.10 13.29
N GLY A 82 -4.58 1.88 13.16
CA GLY A 82 -5.55 2.95 13.36
C GLY A 82 -5.26 4.11 12.41
N ASP A 83 -5.17 5.33 12.94
CA ASP A 83 -4.91 6.55 12.18
C ASP A 83 -3.42 6.94 12.13
N LYS A 84 -2.49 6.02 12.41
CA LYS A 84 -1.06 6.35 12.52
C LYS A 84 -0.15 5.42 11.74
N VAL A 85 0.90 5.98 11.15
CA VAL A 85 2.03 5.22 10.62
C VAL A 85 2.81 4.58 11.76
N VAL A 86 3.06 3.28 11.71
CA VAL A 86 3.86 2.54 12.71
C VAL A 86 5.21 2.08 12.17
N LYS A 87 5.35 1.92 10.85
CA LYS A 87 6.63 1.60 10.21
C LYS A 87 6.68 2.10 8.79
N ILE A 88 7.86 2.57 8.37
CA ILE A 88 8.14 2.85 6.97
C ILE A 88 9.39 2.08 6.54
N TYR A 89 9.27 1.35 5.43
CA TYR A 89 10.39 0.86 4.66
C TYR A 89 10.53 1.69 3.40
N HIS A 90 11.64 2.41 3.28
CA HIS A 90 11.91 3.29 2.16
C HIS A 90 12.68 2.57 1.05
N ASN A 91 12.35 2.85 -0.21
CA ASN A 91 13.05 2.38 -1.40
C ASN A 91 13.33 0.87 -1.37
N VAL A 92 12.30 0.09 -1.04
CA VAL A 92 12.37 -1.36 -1.04
C VAL A 92 12.67 -1.84 -2.47
N PRO A 93 13.82 -2.51 -2.71
CA PRO A 93 14.25 -2.87 -4.06
C PRO A 93 13.45 -4.06 -4.60
N THR A 94 13.51 -4.26 -5.92
CA THR A 94 13.07 -5.52 -6.53
C THR A 94 13.96 -6.68 -6.05
N PRO A 95 13.46 -7.93 -6.07
CA PRO A 95 14.26 -9.08 -5.68
C PRO A 95 15.55 -9.22 -6.50
N PRO A 96 16.63 -9.73 -5.91
CA PRO A 96 17.85 -10.02 -6.64
C PRO A 96 17.62 -11.16 -7.65
N GLN A 97 18.31 -11.11 -8.79
CA GLN A 97 18.22 -12.16 -9.82
C GLN A 97 18.74 -13.52 -9.34
N SER A 98 19.66 -13.52 -8.37
CA SER A 98 20.21 -14.72 -7.73
C SER A 98 19.18 -15.51 -6.90
N GLY A 99 17.98 -14.97 -6.70
CA GLY A 99 16.97 -15.54 -5.81
C GLY A 99 17.16 -15.10 -4.35
N GLY A 100 16.22 -15.53 -3.51
CA GLY A 100 16.07 -15.08 -2.12
C GLY A 100 15.14 -13.86 -2.00
N LEU A 101 14.26 -13.90 -0.99
CA LEU A 101 13.32 -12.82 -0.71
C LEU A 101 13.60 -12.26 0.68
N ALA A 102 13.88 -10.95 0.72
CA ALA A 102 13.83 -10.21 1.98
C ALA A 102 12.39 -10.13 2.47
N VAL A 103 12.22 -10.18 3.79
CA VAL A 103 10.93 -10.03 4.46
C VAL A 103 10.92 -8.71 5.20
N TYR A 104 9.88 -7.92 4.97
CA TYR A 104 9.64 -6.62 5.58
C TYR A 104 8.46 -6.77 6.55
N GLN A 105 8.73 -6.67 7.84
CA GLN A 105 7.74 -6.94 8.88
C GLN A 105 7.56 -5.72 9.77
N THR A 106 6.33 -5.46 10.18
CA THR A 106 6.08 -4.40 11.17
C THR A 106 6.61 -4.78 12.56
N PRO A 107 7.25 -3.85 13.31
CA PRO A 107 7.71 -4.09 14.69
C PRO A 107 6.56 -4.07 15.73
N GLN A 108 5.38 -3.60 15.34
CA GLN A 108 4.17 -3.49 16.17
C GLN A 108 2.95 -3.88 15.33
N PRO A 109 1.80 -4.26 15.92
CA PRO A 109 0.62 -4.60 15.14
C PRO A 109 0.23 -3.47 14.18
N ALA A 110 -0.11 -3.85 12.95
CA ALA A 110 -0.63 -2.97 11.90
C ALA A 110 -1.97 -3.53 11.43
N ASP A 111 -2.94 -2.67 11.10
CA ASP A 111 -4.22 -3.08 10.53
C ASP A 111 -4.30 -2.83 9.02
N ARG A 112 -3.35 -2.04 8.49
CA ARG A 112 -3.27 -1.64 7.09
C ARG A 112 -1.83 -1.47 6.64
N VAL A 113 -1.62 -1.60 5.33
CA VAL A 113 -0.35 -1.27 4.68
C VAL A 113 -0.62 -0.46 3.42
N LEU A 114 0.06 0.68 3.28
CA LEU A 114 0.06 1.49 2.07
C LEU A 114 1.38 1.25 1.30
N GLU A 115 1.26 0.79 0.07
CA GLU A 115 2.37 0.75 -0.90
C GLU A 115 2.28 1.95 -1.85
N ILE A 116 3.39 2.68 -1.99
CA ILE A 116 3.53 3.81 -2.94
C ILE A 116 4.84 3.70 -3.72
N ASN A 117 4.99 4.52 -4.76
CA ASN A 117 6.24 4.58 -5.51
C ASN A 117 7.45 4.86 -4.59
N ALA A 118 8.56 4.17 -4.84
CA ALA A 118 9.78 4.31 -4.05
C ALA A 118 10.28 5.77 -3.94
N GLY A 119 10.76 6.11 -2.76
CA GLY A 119 11.39 7.39 -2.47
C GLY A 119 10.40 8.52 -2.16
N LEU A 120 9.09 8.32 -2.35
CA LEU A 120 8.09 9.32 -2.03
C LEU A 120 7.99 9.59 -0.52
N SER A 121 8.10 8.57 0.31
CA SER A 121 8.11 8.71 1.77
C SER A 121 9.26 9.59 2.25
N LYS A 122 10.47 9.41 1.70
CA LYS A 122 11.61 10.30 1.99
C LYS A 122 11.40 11.70 1.41
N LYS A 123 10.95 11.80 0.16
CA LYS A 123 10.70 13.08 -0.52
C LYS A 123 9.68 13.95 0.21
N TYR A 124 8.64 13.33 0.77
CA TYR A 124 7.60 14.01 1.53
C TYR A 124 7.84 14.03 3.03
N ASN A 125 8.98 13.50 3.48
CA ASN A 125 9.38 13.46 4.89
C ASN A 125 8.32 12.81 5.79
N PHE A 126 7.71 11.73 5.31
CA PHE A 126 6.79 10.93 6.11
C PHE A 126 7.54 10.24 7.25
N LYS A 127 6.91 10.18 8.42
CA LYS A 127 7.49 9.65 9.64
C LYS A 127 6.56 8.66 10.32
N GLU A 128 7.17 7.76 11.09
CA GLU A 128 6.44 6.98 12.08
C GLU A 128 5.74 7.95 13.05
N GLY A 129 4.46 7.71 13.32
CA GLY A 129 3.59 8.58 14.11
C GLY A 129 2.76 9.59 13.29
N ASP A 130 3.06 9.78 12.00
CA ASP A 130 2.26 10.64 11.13
C ASP A 130 0.80 10.15 11.04
N LYS A 131 -0.13 11.11 10.99
CA LYS A 131 -1.55 10.82 10.87
C LYS A 131 -1.91 10.38 9.45
N VAL A 132 -2.75 9.36 9.38
CA VAL A 132 -3.31 8.81 8.15
C VAL A 132 -4.82 8.95 8.19
N LYS A 133 -5.39 9.48 7.12
CA LYS A 133 -6.83 9.49 6.88
C LYS A 133 -7.13 8.62 5.67
N ILE A 134 -8.19 7.82 5.77
CA ILE A 134 -8.60 6.91 4.71
C ILE A 134 -10.06 7.20 4.39
N GLU A 135 -10.35 7.31 3.10
CA GLU A 135 -11.67 7.68 2.61
C GLU A 135 -12.17 6.67 1.57
N ASN A 136 -13.46 6.38 1.61
CA ASN A 136 -14.18 5.57 0.62
C ASN A 136 -13.65 4.12 0.50
N ILE A 137 -13.45 3.43 1.63
CA ILE A 137 -13.10 2.00 1.68
C ILE A 137 -14.25 1.15 2.19
#